data_AF-D7D8G8-F1
#
_entry.id   AF-D7D8G8-F1
#
_cell.length_a   1.000
_cell.length_b   1.000
_cell.length_c   1.000
_cell.angle_alpha   90.00
_cell.angle_beta   90.00
_cell.angle_gamma   90.00
#
_symmetry.space_group_name_H-M   'P 1'
#
loop_
_entity.id
_entity.type
_entity.pdbx_description
1 polymer ?
#
loop_
_entity_poly.entity_id
_entity_poly.type
_entity_poly.pdbx_seq_one_letter_code
_entity_poly.pdbx_strand_id
1 'polypeptide(L)'
;MEEKLLSFPLNSRKYLAVGYFLRIIPIGNIVGSALIPIGWFKIKRWGRNIAYDLAIIGSIITLLIILYSSFIGGANLLPGTQGVPQIQIKGNETVSELKEKIVPYLRQTVDLMRSPSSYIPPIIMGLGIMLESIGVKRLSRDTNNAVPSYLFILMILLAVFTILSSPATLYSAQNLEKLIPQVESANTQEDIASILSTGLFSALIPILIVSGLTFIIGLITYILLGYKIWKIEEHVKRIKLLSETVEEKKPSEELLI
;
A
#
# COMPACT_ATOMS: atom_id res chain seq x y z
N MET A 1 22.03 -5.91 23.51
CA MET A 1 21.18 -5.81 22.30
C MET A 1 20.37 -7.09 22.11
N GLU A 2 21.01 -8.26 22.27
CA GLU A 2 20.35 -9.57 22.26
C GLU A 2 19.30 -9.76 23.37
N GLU A 3 19.56 -9.29 24.60
CA GLU A 3 18.58 -9.29 25.71
C GLU A 3 17.27 -8.56 25.36
N LYS A 4 17.35 -7.50 24.56
CA LYS A 4 16.17 -6.75 24.13
C LYS A 4 15.32 -7.63 23.21
N LEU A 5 15.93 -8.32 22.26
CA LEU A 5 15.24 -9.24 21.35
C LEU A 5 14.59 -10.42 22.10
N LEU A 6 15.23 -10.94 23.15
CA LEU A 6 14.68 -12.01 23.99
C LEU A 6 13.38 -11.62 24.70
N SER A 7 13.18 -10.33 24.99
CA SER A 7 11.96 -9.79 25.60
C SER A 7 10.90 -9.31 24.58
N PHE A 8 11.08 -9.61 23.29
CA PHE A 8 10.19 -9.10 22.24
C PHE A 8 8.74 -9.61 22.42
N PRO A 9 7.73 -8.71 22.43
CA PRO A 9 6.35 -9.08 22.72
C PRO A 9 5.76 -10.07 21.68
N LEU A 10 5.43 -11.29 22.14
CA LEU A 10 4.83 -12.38 21.34
C LEU A 10 3.59 -11.94 20.56
N ASN A 11 2.68 -11.24 21.24
CA ASN A 11 1.42 -10.81 20.62
C ASN A 11 1.65 -9.77 19.52
N SER A 12 2.62 -8.86 19.65
CA SER A 12 2.93 -7.88 18.61
C SER A 12 3.35 -8.54 17.29
N ARG A 13 4.09 -9.65 17.36
CA ARG A 13 4.50 -10.41 16.18
C ARG A 13 3.28 -10.89 15.39
N LYS A 14 2.33 -11.51 16.07
CA LYS A 14 1.10 -12.04 15.45
C LYS A 14 0.30 -10.93 14.78
N TYR A 15 0.05 -9.82 15.50
CA TYR A 15 -0.70 -8.68 14.96
C TYR A 15 -0.03 -8.07 13.74
N LEU A 16 1.28 -7.82 13.79
CA LEU A 16 2.00 -7.25 12.64
C LEU A 16 2.10 -8.24 11.48
N ALA A 17 2.48 -9.49 11.72
CA ALA A 17 2.66 -10.47 10.66
C ALA A 17 1.35 -10.74 9.92
N VAL A 18 0.28 -11.07 10.67
CA VAL A 18 -1.06 -11.28 10.09
C VAL A 18 -1.57 -9.99 9.45
N GLY A 19 -1.32 -8.84 10.09
CA GLY A 19 -1.71 -7.54 9.56
C GLY A 19 -1.10 -7.25 8.18
N TYR A 20 0.21 -7.47 8.02
CA TYR A 20 0.89 -7.30 6.73
C TYR A 20 0.41 -8.31 5.68
N PHE A 21 0.20 -9.58 6.04
CA PHE A 21 -0.34 -10.55 5.09
C PHE A 21 -1.77 -10.19 4.63
N LEU A 22 -2.63 -9.76 5.56
CA LEU A 22 -4.00 -9.40 5.23
C LEU A 22 -4.11 -8.11 4.40
N ARG A 23 -3.15 -7.17 4.50
CA ARG A 23 -3.09 -5.97 3.65
C ARG A 23 -2.99 -6.28 2.15
N ILE A 24 -2.54 -7.47 1.77
CA ILE A 24 -2.40 -7.89 0.37
C ILE A 24 -3.75 -8.27 -0.25
N ILE A 25 -4.65 -8.81 0.56
CA ILE A 25 -5.93 -9.37 0.09
C ILE A 25 -6.99 -8.26 0.13
N PRO A 26 -7.74 -8.00 -0.97
CA PRO A 26 -8.74 -6.92 -0.99
C PRO A 26 -9.73 -6.94 0.19
N ILE A 27 -10.28 -8.11 0.51
CA ILE A 27 -11.21 -8.31 1.63
C ILE A 27 -10.48 -8.22 2.99
N GLY A 28 -9.23 -8.69 3.04
CA GLY A 28 -8.41 -8.66 4.24
C GLY A 28 -7.83 -7.28 4.56
N ASN A 29 -7.83 -6.33 3.62
CA ASN A 29 -7.04 -5.11 3.72
C ASN A 29 -7.46 -4.21 4.89
N ILE A 30 -8.78 -4.08 5.14
CA ILE A 30 -9.31 -3.33 6.29
C ILE A 30 -8.87 -3.99 7.60
N VAL A 31 -9.05 -5.30 7.72
CA VAL A 31 -8.69 -6.07 8.91
C VAL A 31 -7.18 -6.00 9.15
N GLY A 32 -6.38 -6.22 8.11
CA GLY A 32 -4.93 -6.14 8.18
C GLY A 32 -4.43 -4.76 8.62
N SER A 33 -5.03 -3.71 8.06
CA SER A 33 -4.73 -2.32 8.43
C SER A 33 -5.16 -1.95 9.84
N ALA A 34 -6.13 -2.65 10.44
CA ALA A 34 -6.50 -2.48 11.85
C ALA A 34 -5.53 -3.23 12.80
N LEU A 35 -5.01 -4.39 12.41
CA LEU A 35 -4.08 -5.17 13.23
C LEU A 35 -2.69 -4.52 13.35
N ILE A 36 -2.22 -3.84 12.29
CA ILE A 36 -0.89 -3.24 12.26
C ILE A 36 -0.69 -2.16 13.37
N PRO A 37 -1.59 -1.17 13.54
CA PRO A 37 -1.51 -0.22 14.65
C PRO A 37 -1.50 -0.89 16.03
N ILE A 38 -2.28 -1.96 16.23
CA ILE A 38 -2.30 -2.73 17.49
C ILE A 38 -0.94 -3.37 17.75
N GLY A 39 -0.33 -3.94 16.70
CA GLY A 39 1.02 -4.49 16.75
C GLY A 39 2.07 -3.45 17.13
N TRP A 40 2.07 -2.29 16.45
CA TRP A 40 2.99 -1.19 16.75
C TRP A 40 2.79 -0.62 18.15
N PHE A 41 1.55 -0.50 18.62
CA PHE A 41 1.24 -0.03 19.98
C PHE A 41 1.88 -0.92 21.06
N LYS A 42 1.85 -2.23 20.86
CA LYS A 42 2.50 -3.17 21.77
C LYS A 42 4.03 -3.11 21.68
N ILE A 43 4.62 -2.89 20.49
CA ILE A 43 6.08 -2.66 20.35
C ILE A 43 6.51 -1.36 21.04
N LYS A 44 5.74 -0.27 20.90
CA LYS A 44 6.00 0.99 21.60
C LYS A 44 6.11 0.79 23.11
N ARG A 45 5.23 -0.03 23.70
CA ARG A 45 5.27 -0.35 25.14
C ARG A 45 6.51 -1.15 25.54
N TRP A 46 7.07 -1.96 24.64
CA TRP A 46 8.29 -2.74 24.88
C TRP A 46 9.56 -1.88 24.85
N GLY A 47 9.67 -0.94 23.90
CA GLY A 47 10.86 -0.09 23.79
C GLY A 47 10.48 1.33 23.45
N ARG A 48 10.10 2.13 24.45
CA ARG A 48 9.68 3.54 24.26
C ARG A 48 10.66 4.28 23.34
N ASN A 49 10.20 4.63 22.15
CA ASN A 49 10.99 5.34 21.16
C ASN A 49 10.05 6.08 20.20
N ILE A 50 10.43 7.31 19.86
CA ILE A 50 9.66 8.16 18.94
C ILE A 50 9.44 7.51 17.57
N ALA A 51 10.35 6.65 17.11
CA ALA A 51 10.16 5.91 15.86
C ALA A 51 8.93 4.99 15.88
N TYR A 52 8.61 4.39 17.04
CA TYR A 52 7.42 3.56 17.18
C TYR A 52 6.15 4.40 17.34
N ASP A 53 6.25 5.61 17.92
CA ASP A 53 5.15 6.57 17.92
C ASP A 53 4.76 6.97 16.50
N LEU A 54 5.77 7.32 15.68
CA LEU A 54 5.56 7.64 14.27
C LEU A 54 4.96 6.46 13.50
N ALA A 55 5.37 5.23 13.81
CA ALA A 55 4.82 4.06 13.12
C ALA A 55 3.36 3.76 13.46
N ILE A 56 2.96 4.00 14.71
CA ILE A 56 1.55 3.93 15.12
C ILE A 56 0.75 5.00 14.39
N ILE A 57 1.22 6.26 14.42
CA ILE A 57 0.54 7.38 13.75
C ILE A 57 0.40 7.10 12.25
N GLY A 58 1.48 6.67 11.59
CA GLY A 58 1.49 6.33 10.16
C GLY A 58 0.54 5.19 9.79
N SER A 59 0.49 4.15 10.61
CA SER A 59 -0.42 3.02 10.39
C SER A 59 -1.89 3.37 10.64
N ILE A 60 -2.19 4.27 11.60
CA ILE A 60 -3.53 4.82 11.81
C ILE A 60 -3.96 5.70 10.62
N ILE A 61 -3.08 6.57 10.13
CA ILE A 61 -3.36 7.39 8.92
C ILE A 61 -3.72 6.48 7.75
N THR A 62 -2.91 5.45 7.50
CA THR A 62 -3.16 4.46 6.44
C THR A 62 -4.52 3.78 6.62
N LEU A 63 -4.85 3.35 7.85
CA LEU A 63 -6.15 2.75 8.16
C LEU A 63 -7.31 3.71 7.87
N LEU A 64 -7.21 4.98 8.30
CA LEU A 64 -8.26 5.98 8.09
C LEU A 64 -8.50 6.24 6.59
N ILE A 65 -7.43 6.30 5.79
CA ILE A 65 -7.57 6.47 4.34
C ILE A 65 -8.20 5.23 3.68
N ILE A 66 -7.85 4.02 4.12
CA ILE A 66 -8.47 2.79 3.63
C ILE A 66 -9.96 2.75 3.99
N LEU A 67 -10.34 3.13 5.21
CA LEU A 67 -11.74 3.23 5.63
C LEU A 67 -12.48 4.31 4.83
N TYR A 68 -11.90 5.50 4.68
CA TYR A 68 -12.46 6.56 3.84
C TYR A 68 -12.71 6.06 2.42
N SER A 69 -11.72 5.41 1.81
CA SER A 69 -11.80 4.87 0.44
C SER A 69 -12.80 3.73 0.30
N SER A 70 -13.06 2.97 1.37
CA SER A 70 -13.97 1.82 1.35
C SER A 70 -15.43 2.23 1.59
N PHE A 71 -15.68 3.28 2.37
CA PHE A 71 -17.03 3.62 2.85
C PHE A 71 -17.54 5.00 2.42
N ILE A 72 -16.68 6.01 2.26
CA ILE A 72 -17.08 7.42 2.09
C ILE A 72 -16.70 7.96 0.71
N GLY A 73 -15.51 7.62 0.22
CA GLY A 73 -15.01 8.06 -1.09
C GLY A 73 -15.69 7.40 -2.28
N GLY A 74 -16.65 6.50 -2.05
CA GLY A 74 -17.19 5.59 -3.06
C GLY A 74 -16.09 4.68 -3.63
N ALA A 75 -16.42 3.83 -4.58
CA ALA A 75 -15.50 2.94 -5.29
C ALA A 75 -14.35 3.64 -6.08
N ASN A 76 -13.90 4.84 -5.68
CA ASN A 76 -13.11 5.76 -6.50
C ASN A 76 -11.58 5.71 -6.27
N LEU A 77 -11.09 4.93 -5.29
CA LEU A 77 -9.67 4.98 -4.88
C LEU A 77 -8.92 3.65 -4.95
N LEU A 78 -9.61 2.54 -5.23
CA LEU A 78 -8.97 1.25 -5.47
C LEU A 78 -9.05 0.94 -6.97
N PRO A 79 -7.92 0.72 -7.67
CA PRO A 79 -7.96 0.24 -9.04
C PRO A 79 -8.68 -1.11 -9.06
N GLY A 80 -9.87 -1.14 -9.68
CA GLY A 80 -10.66 -2.37 -9.87
C GLY A 80 -11.99 -2.47 -9.10
N THR A 81 -12.42 -1.47 -8.32
CA THR A 81 -13.74 -1.53 -7.65
C THR A 81 -14.84 -0.70 -8.29
N GLN A 82 -14.55 0.07 -9.34
CA GLN A 82 -15.62 0.67 -10.13
C GLN A 82 -16.31 -0.39 -11.00
N GLY A 83 -17.61 -0.52 -10.81
CA GLY A 83 -18.50 -0.68 -11.94
C GLY A 83 -18.35 0.57 -12.79
N VAL A 84 -17.38 0.56 -13.71
CA VAL A 84 -17.33 1.49 -14.83
C VAL A 84 -18.74 1.51 -15.42
N PRO A 85 -19.42 2.68 -15.53
CA PRO A 85 -20.65 2.78 -16.31
C PRO A 85 -20.42 2.07 -17.64
N GLN A 86 -20.98 0.87 -17.78
CA GLN A 86 -20.79 0.11 -18.99
C GLN A 86 -21.53 0.88 -20.06
N ILE A 87 -20.78 1.46 -21.00
CA ILE A 87 -21.38 1.96 -22.23
C ILE A 87 -21.90 0.72 -22.94
N GLN A 88 -23.19 0.42 -22.73
CA GLN A 88 -23.88 -0.60 -23.48
C GLN A 88 -24.11 -0.03 -24.87
N ILE A 89 -23.14 -0.25 -25.75
CA ILE A 89 -23.26 0.04 -27.18
C ILE A 89 -24.16 -1.05 -27.76
N LYS A 90 -25.42 -0.69 -28.07
CA LYS A 90 -26.26 -1.55 -28.90
C LYS A 90 -25.75 -1.40 -30.33
N GLY A 91 -25.47 -2.50 -31.02
CA GLY A 91 -24.74 -2.52 -32.31
C GLY A 91 -25.32 -1.74 -33.50
N ASN A 92 -26.39 -0.95 -33.32
CA ASN A 92 -27.05 -0.12 -34.33
C ASN A 92 -27.13 1.38 -33.97
N GLU A 93 -26.35 1.87 -33.01
CA GLU A 93 -26.39 3.27 -32.56
C GLU A 93 -25.79 4.24 -33.59
N THR A 94 -26.47 5.34 -33.88
CA THR A 94 -25.92 6.37 -34.78
C THR A 94 -24.69 7.05 -34.15
N VAL A 95 -23.85 7.68 -34.98
CA VAL A 95 -22.70 8.48 -34.52
C VAL A 95 -23.13 9.55 -33.50
N SER A 96 -24.31 10.16 -33.70
CA SER A 96 -24.87 11.15 -32.77
C SER A 96 -25.22 10.55 -31.41
N GLU A 97 -25.90 9.40 -31.39
CA GLU A 97 -26.27 8.69 -30.16
C GLU A 97 -25.04 8.23 -29.37
N LEU A 98 -23.98 7.78 -30.06
CA LEU A 98 -22.71 7.41 -29.43
C LEU A 98 -22.05 8.62 -28.75
N LYS A 99 -22.00 9.78 -29.44
CA LYS A 99 -21.44 11.01 -28.87
C LYS A 99 -22.19 11.45 -27.62
N GLU A 100 -23.52 11.42 -27.64
CA GLU A 100 -24.36 11.77 -26.50
C GLU A 100 -24.14 10.89 -25.27
N LYS A 101 -23.65 9.66 -25.44
CA LYS A 101 -23.29 8.77 -24.33
C LYS A 101 -21.86 8.94 -23.87
N ILE A 102 -20.92 8.99 -24.83
CA ILE A 102 -19.48 8.94 -24.55
C ILE A 102 -18.99 10.27 -23.98
N VAL A 103 -19.43 11.40 -24.54
CA VAL A 103 -18.94 12.72 -24.12
C VAL A 103 -19.28 13.02 -22.65
N PRO A 104 -20.53 12.84 -22.17
CA PRO A 104 -20.84 13.01 -20.76
C PRO A 104 -20.08 12.03 -19.87
N TYR A 105 -19.90 10.78 -20.31
CA TYR A 105 -19.11 9.80 -19.58
C TYR A 105 -17.65 10.23 -19.40
N LEU A 106 -17.00 10.70 -20.48
CA LEU A 106 -15.62 11.21 -20.42
C LEU A 106 -15.53 12.44 -19.51
N ARG A 107 -16.47 13.38 -19.61
CA ARG A 107 -16.53 14.58 -18.74
C ARG A 107 -16.66 14.19 -17.27
N GLN A 108 -17.61 13.32 -16.95
CA GLN A 108 -17.80 12.80 -15.59
C GLN A 108 -16.53 12.11 -15.07
N THR A 109 -15.87 11.31 -15.90
CA THR A 109 -14.61 10.63 -15.53
C THR A 109 -13.49 11.64 -15.25
N VAL A 110 -13.35 12.66 -16.10
CA VAL A 110 -12.37 13.75 -15.90
C VAL A 110 -12.64 14.50 -14.60
N ASP A 111 -13.90 14.87 -14.35
CA ASP A 111 -14.31 15.59 -13.14
C ASP A 111 -14.05 14.76 -11.88
N LEU A 112 -14.32 13.46 -11.92
CA LEU A 112 -14.01 12.53 -10.84
C LEU A 112 -12.50 12.47 -10.60
N MET A 113 -11.68 12.31 -11.64
CA MET A 113 -10.21 12.22 -11.48
C MET A 113 -9.59 13.54 -11.02
N ARG A 114 -10.19 14.69 -11.37
CA ARG A 114 -9.80 16.03 -10.89
C ARG A 114 -10.34 16.37 -9.51
N SER A 115 -11.28 15.59 -8.98
CA SER A 115 -11.79 15.80 -7.64
C SER A 115 -10.66 15.64 -6.61
N PRO A 116 -10.54 16.54 -5.61
CA PRO A 116 -9.62 16.37 -4.49
C PRO A 116 -9.74 15.00 -3.80
N SER A 117 -10.94 14.44 -3.79
CA SER A 117 -11.20 13.10 -3.24
C SER A 117 -10.47 11.96 -3.97
N SER A 118 -10.01 12.17 -5.21
CA SER A 118 -9.34 11.15 -6.02
C SER A 118 -7.82 11.22 -5.96
N TYR A 119 -7.24 12.39 -5.69
CA TYR A 119 -5.78 12.57 -5.68
C TYR A 119 -5.19 12.96 -4.32
N ILE A 120 -5.95 13.46 -3.35
CA ILE A 120 -5.43 13.74 -1.99
C ILE A 120 -5.19 12.44 -1.19
N PRO A 121 -6.10 11.45 -1.19
CA PRO A 121 -5.94 10.27 -0.34
C PRO A 121 -4.66 9.47 -0.59
N PRO A 122 -4.20 9.24 -1.83
CA PRO A 122 -2.91 8.57 -2.07
C PRO A 122 -1.72 9.33 -1.49
N ILE A 123 -1.74 10.67 -1.48
CA ILE A 123 -0.68 11.49 -0.86
C ILE A 123 -0.64 11.22 0.65
N ILE A 124 -1.79 11.32 1.31
CA ILE A 124 -1.91 11.12 2.76
C ILE A 124 -1.54 9.67 3.13
N MET A 125 -1.98 8.68 2.35
CA MET A 125 -1.63 7.28 2.56
C MET A 125 -0.13 7.06 2.41
N GLY A 126 0.50 7.62 1.37
CA GLY A 126 1.94 7.54 1.19
C GLY A 126 2.72 8.15 2.35
N LEU A 127 2.30 9.31 2.87
CA LEU A 127 2.88 9.89 4.09
C LEU A 127 2.71 8.96 5.30
N GLY A 128 1.55 8.33 5.46
CA GLY A 128 1.30 7.32 6.48
C GLY A 128 2.29 6.15 6.41
N ILE A 129 2.52 5.62 5.21
CA ILE A 129 3.49 4.53 4.96
C ILE A 129 4.93 4.99 5.25
N MET A 130 5.30 6.23 4.90
CA MET A 130 6.62 6.78 5.24
C MET A 130 6.84 6.82 6.75
N LEU A 131 5.86 7.30 7.51
CA LEU A 131 5.94 7.32 8.97
C LEU A 131 6.03 5.90 9.56
N GLU A 132 5.27 4.96 9.02
CA GLU A 132 5.34 3.53 9.38
C GLU A 132 6.72 2.94 9.15
N SER A 133 7.37 3.29 8.04
CA SER A 133 8.71 2.79 7.69
C SER A 133 9.78 3.17 8.73
N ILE A 134 9.66 4.31 9.40
CA ILE A 134 10.60 4.74 10.44
C ILE A 134 10.60 3.74 11.61
N GLY A 135 9.44 3.18 11.95
CA GLY A 135 9.32 2.11 12.93
C GLY A 135 10.05 0.85 12.49
N VAL A 136 9.94 0.46 11.22
CA VAL A 136 10.66 -0.71 10.66
C VAL A 136 12.16 -0.50 10.70
N LYS A 137 12.66 0.70 10.38
CA LYS A 137 14.08 1.04 10.50
C LYS A 137 14.58 0.91 11.93
N ARG A 138 13.79 1.35 12.91
CA ARG A 138 14.14 1.20 14.33
C ARG A 138 14.07 -0.27 14.76
N LEU A 139 13.06 -1.00 14.32
CA LEU A 139 12.86 -2.42 14.61
C LEU A 139 14.04 -3.23 14.09
N SER A 140 14.55 -2.94 12.89
CA SER A 140 15.75 -3.55 12.34
C SER A 140 16.96 -3.40 13.27
N ARG A 141 17.20 -2.21 13.82
CA ARG A 141 18.27 -1.97 14.80
C ARG A 141 18.02 -2.70 16.12
N ASP A 142 16.81 -2.61 16.66
CA ASP A 142 16.47 -3.21 17.96
C ASP A 142 16.40 -4.75 17.92
N THR A 143 16.32 -5.35 16.73
CA THR A 143 16.25 -6.81 16.52
C THR A 143 17.52 -7.40 15.90
N ASN A 144 18.64 -6.65 15.91
CA ASN A 144 19.91 -7.07 15.30
C ASN A 144 19.75 -7.59 13.86
N ASN A 145 18.99 -6.86 13.03
CA ASN A 145 18.66 -7.21 11.64
C ASN A 145 17.85 -8.50 11.42
N ALA A 146 17.24 -9.09 12.45
CA ALA A 146 16.24 -10.15 12.25
C ALA A 146 15.09 -9.66 11.34
N VAL A 147 14.72 -8.37 11.48
CA VAL A 147 13.99 -7.61 10.47
C VAL A 147 15.01 -6.82 9.64
N PRO A 148 15.23 -7.16 8.35
CA PRO A 148 16.26 -6.51 7.55
C PRO A 148 15.99 -5.04 7.26
N SER A 149 17.05 -4.24 7.20
CA SER A 149 16.98 -2.80 6.92
C SER A 149 16.49 -2.47 5.51
N TYR A 150 16.65 -3.36 4.52
CA TYR A 150 16.11 -3.14 3.17
C TYR A 150 14.58 -3.04 3.16
N LEU A 151 13.87 -3.60 4.16
CA LEU A 151 12.42 -3.47 4.26
C LEU A 151 11.97 -2.03 4.49
N PHE A 152 12.80 -1.22 5.17
CA PHE A 152 12.59 0.22 5.25
C PHE A 152 12.64 0.87 3.86
N ILE A 153 13.62 0.50 3.03
CA ILE A 153 13.77 1.02 1.67
C ILE A 153 12.55 0.64 0.83
N LEU A 154 12.09 -0.61 0.91
CA LEU A 154 10.90 -1.08 0.20
C LEU A 154 9.64 -0.32 0.63
N MET A 155 9.45 -0.03 1.93
CA MET A 155 8.34 0.78 2.39
C MET A 155 8.42 2.24 1.92
N ILE A 156 9.61 2.84 1.90
CA ILE A 156 9.80 4.18 1.34
C ILE A 156 9.46 4.18 -0.16
N LEU A 157 9.91 3.18 -0.90
CA LEU A 157 9.62 3.04 -2.32
C LEU A 157 8.10 2.91 -2.55
N LEU A 158 7.43 2.05 -1.77
CA LEU A 158 5.97 1.90 -1.79
C LEU A 158 5.26 3.23 -1.52
N ALA A 159 5.70 3.98 -0.52
CA ALA A 159 5.14 5.27 -0.19
C ALA A 159 5.29 6.28 -1.34
N VAL A 160 6.47 6.34 -1.96
CA VAL A 160 6.73 7.23 -3.10
C VAL A 160 5.80 6.89 -4.27
N PHE A 161 5.67 5.62 -4.64
CA PHE A 161 4.75 5.22 -5.72
C PHE A 161 3.28 5.50 -5.38
N THR A 162 2.90 5.33 -4.12
CA THR A 162 1.56 5.71 -3.65
C THR A 162 1.32 7.22 -3.84
N ILE A 163 2.27 8.08 -3.48
CA ILE A 163 2.19 9.53 -3.70
C ILE A 163 2.14 9.88 -5.19
N LEU A 164 2.95 9.20 -6.01
CA LEU A 164 2.99 9.41 -7.48
C LEU A 164 1.67 9.04 -8.17
N SER A 165 0.80 8.28 -7.50
CA SER A 165 -0.54 7.98 -8.04
C SER A 165 -1.35 9.27 -8.23
N SER A 166 -1.15 10.27 -7.37
CA SER A 166 -1.87 11.55 -7.43
C SER A 166 -1.57 12.38 -8.70
N PRO A 167 -0.31 12.75 -9.02
CA PRO A 167 -0.02 13.42 -10.27
C PRO A 167 -0.33 12.54 -11.50
N ALA A 168 -0.20 11.21 -11.40
CA ALA A 168 -0.58 10.32 -12.49
C ALA A 168 -2.09 10.35 -12.78
N THR A 169 -2.94 10.42 -11.74
CA THR A 169 -4.39 10.61 -11.88
C THR A 169 -4.71 11.94 -12.57
N LEU A 170 -4.09 13.04 -12.13
CA LEU A 170 -4.33 14.37 -12.72
C LEU A 170 -3.87 14.44 -14.18
N TYR A 171 -2.71 13.86 -14.48
CA TYR A 171 -2.18 13.82 -15.85
C TYR A 171 -3.05 12.93 -16.75
N SER A 172 -3.54 11.80 -16.25
CA SER A 172 -4.48 10.94 -16.98
C SER A 172 -5.81 11.67 -17.24
N ALA A 173 -6.30 12.46 -16.29
CA ALA A 173 -7.50 13.28 -16.47
C ALA A 173 -7.32 14.33 -17.58
N GLN A 174 -6.16 14.98 -17.66
CA GLN A 174 -5.84 15.91 -18.75
C GLN A 174 -5.80 15.22 -20.11
N ASN A 175 -5.30 13.99 -20.18
CA ASN A 175 -5.27 13.25 -21.44
C ASN A 175 -6.67 12.76 -21.85
N LEU A 176 -7.51 12.34 -20.89
CA LEU A 176 -8.92 12.00 -21.15
C LEU A 176 -9.72 13.20 -21.65
N GLU A 177 -9.48 14.38 -21.09
CA GLU A 177 -10.14 15.62 -21.53
C GLU A 177 -9.86 15.92 -23.01
N LYS A 178 -8.65 15.61 -23.50
CA LYS A 178 -8.29 15.78 -24.93
C LYS A 178 -9.06 14.83 -25.86
N LEU A 179 -9.65 13.75 -25.35
CA LEU A 179 -10.46 12.83 -26.14
C LEU A 179 -11.86 13.39 -26.40
N ILE A 180 -12.37 14.27 -25.54
CA ILE A 180 -13.70 14.88 -25.70
C ILE A 180 -13.86 15.58 -27.06
N PRO A 181 -12.99 16.55 -27.45
CA PRO A 181 -13.12 17.20 -28.75
C PRO A 181 -12.88 16.26 -29.93
N GLN A 182 -12.12 15.17 -29.74
CA GLN A 182 -11.91 14.15 -30.77
C GLN A 182 -13.17 13.33 -31.00
N VAL A 183 -13.88 12.96 -29.93
CA VAL A 183 -15.18 12.27 -30.02
C VAL A 183 -16.22 13.21 -30.61
N GLU A 184 -16.24 14.49 -30.21
CA GLU A 184 -17.19 15.48 -30.74
C GLU A 184 -16.98 15.71 -32.26
N SER A 185 -15.75 15.62 -32.78
CA SER A 185 -15.43 15.80 -34.21
C SER A 185 -15.48 14.54 -35.06
N ALA A 186 -15.64 13.35 -34.45
CA ALA A 186 -15.68 12.08 -35.17
C ALA A 186 -16.89 11.98 -36.13
N ASN A 187 -16.68 11.51 -37.36
CA ASN A 187 -17.73 11.44 -38.39
C ASN A 187 -18.25 10.02 -38.59
N THR A 188 -17.46 9.01 -38.22
CA THR A 188 -17.82 7.61 -38.37
C THR A 188 -17.82 6.88 -37.02
N GLN A 189 -18.50 5.74 -36.96
CA GLN A 189 -18.42 4.85 -35.80
C GLN A 189 -17.00 4.29 -35.60
N GLU A 190 -16.27 4.07 -36.69
CA GLU A 190 -14.89 3.57 -36.67
C GLU A 190 -13.93 4.57 -36.04
N ASP A 191 -14.11 5.87 -36.34
CA ASP A 191 -13.36 6.96 -35.67
C ASP A 191 -13.58 6.93 -34.16
N ILE A 192 -14.85 6.85 -33.74
CA ILE A 192 -15.22 6.78 -32.31
C ILE A 192 -14.59 5.54 -31.66
N ALA A 193 -14.67 4.38 -32.30
CA ALA A 193 -14.10 3.14 -31.78
C ALA A 193 -12.57 3.21 -31.66
N SER A 194 -11.89 3.83 -32.63
CA SER A 194 -10.44 4.04 -32.60
C SER A 194 -10.02 4.99 -31.45
N ILE A 195 -10.73 6.10 -31.28
CA ILE A 195 -10.50 7.06 -30.20
C ILE A 195 -10.71 6.41 -28.82
N LEU A 196 -11.78 5.62 -28.68
CA LEU A 196 -12.07 4.92 -27.42
C LEU A 196 -11.11 3.77 -27.13
N SER A 197 -10.64 3.05 -28.14
CA SER A 197 -9.73 1.92 -27.91
C SER A 197 -8.31 2.40 -27.65
N THR A 198 -7.76 3.19 -28.56
CA THR A 198 -6.35 3.61 -28.52
C THR A 198 -6.16 4.86 -27.66
N GLY A 199 -7.06 5.84 -27.80
CA GLY A 199 -6.99 7.10 -27.07
C GLY A 199 -7.25 6.91 -25.57
N LEU A 200 -8.25 6.11 -25.19
CA LEU A 200 -8.55 5.85 -23.78
C LEU A 200 -7.43 5.06 -23.09
N PHE A 201 -6.89 4.03 -23.74
CA PHE A 201 -5.75 3.30 -23.22
C PHE A 201 -4.55 4.23 -23.03
N SER A 202 -4.19 4.99 -24.07
CA SER A 202 -3.08 5.97 -24.02
C SER A 202 -3.26 7.00 -22.90
N ALA A 203 -4.48 7.52 -22.72
CA ALA A 203 -4.78 8.49 -21.67
C ALA A 203 -4.60 7.92 -20.26
N LEU A 204 -4.85 6.61 -20.06
CA LEU A 204 -4.77 5.94 -18.77
C LEU A 204 -3.42 5.26 -18.49
N ILE A 205 -2.50 5.15 -19.45
CA ILE A 205 -1.16 4.57 -19.25
C ILE A 205 -0.46 5.08 -17.96
N PRO A 206 -0.44 6.41 -17.67
CA PRO A 206 0.27 6.94 -16.50
C PRO A 206 -0.23 6.35 -15.18
N ILE A 207 -1.55 6.31 -14.96
CA ILE A 207 -2.13 5.75 -13.75
C ILE A 207 -1.98 4.22 -13.70
N LEU A 208 -2.04 3.53 -14.87
CA LEU A 208 -1.85 2.08 -14.95
C LEU A 208 -0.42 1.66 -14.56
N ILE A 209 0.59 2.38 -15.06
CA ILE A 209 2.00 2.10 -14.72
C ILE A 209 2.23 2.29 -13.22
N VAL A 210 1.81 3.43 -12.66
CA VAL A 210 2.05 3.72 -11.24
C VAL A 210 1.28 2.76 -10.34
N SER A 211 0.03 2.42 -10.69
CA SER A 211 -0.78 1.45 -9.95
C SER A 211 -0.17 0.04 -10.01
N GLY A 212 0.31 -0.39 -11.18
CA GLY A 212 0.97 -1.68 -11.34
C GLY A 212 2.25 -1.80 -10.51
N LEU A 213 3.10 -0.75 -10.54
CA LEU A 213 4.31 -0.69 -9.72
C LEU A 213 3.98 -0.69 -8.22
N THR A 214 3.00 0.11 -7.80
CA THR A 214 2.54 0.17 -6.40
C THR A 214 2.06 -1.20 -5.93
N PHE A 215 1.30 -1.93 -6.76
CA PHE A 215 0.81 -3.27 -6.44
C PHE A 215 1.96 -4.28 -6.28
N ILE A 216 2.89 -4.34 -7.24
CA ILE A 216 4.02 -5.30 -7.21
C ILE A 216 4.91 -5.03 -6.00
N ILE A 217 5.26 -3.76 -5.76
CA ILE A 217 6.12 -3.37 -4.64
C ILE A 217 5.39 -3.60 -3.32
N GLY A 218 4.10 -3.28 -3.25
CA GLY A 218 3.27 -3.52 -2.07
C GLY A 218 3.21 -5.00 -1.71
N LEU A 219 2.96 -5.86 -2.71
CA LEU A 219 2.94 -7.31 -2.56
C LEU A 219 4.27 -7.82 -1.97
N ILE A 220 5.40 -7.47 -2.60
CA ILE A 220 6.72 -7.90 -2.15
C ILE A 220 7.00 -7.37 -0.73
N THR A 221 6.72 -6.08 -0.48
CA THR A 221 7.00 -5.42 0.80
C THR A 221 6.23 -6.08 1.94
N TYR A 222 4.93 -6.30 1.77
CA TYR A 222 4.08 -6.84 2.83
C TYR A 222 4.31 -8.34 3.08
N ILE A 223 4.57 -9.14 2.03
CA ILE A 223 4.96 -10.55 2.21
C ILE A 223 6.26 -10.65 3.01
N LEU A 224 7.28 -9.89 2.62
CA LEU A 224 8.59 -9.95 3.27
C LEU A 224 8.53 -9.41 4.70
N LEU A 225 7.81 -8.31 4.96
CA LEU A 225 7.60 -7.79 6.31
C LEU A 225 6.88 -8.82 7.19
N GLY A 226 5.75 -9.35 6.72
CA GLY A 226 4.97 -10.34 7.45
C GLY A 226 5.81 -11.57 7.79
N TYR A 227 6.54 -12.10 6.81
CA TYR A 227 7.41 -13.26 6.97
C TYR A 227 8.57 -13.01 7.93
N LYS A 228 9.29 -11.89 7.79
CA LYS A 228 10.46 -11.59 8.64
C LYS A 228 10.06 -11.31 10.08
N ILE A 229 8.94 -10.64 10.31
CA ILE A 229 8.40 -10.41 11.66
C ILE A 229 7.94 -11.73 12.29
N TRP A 230 7.30 -12.61 11.51
CA TRP A 230 6.93 -13.95 11.99
C TRP A 230 8.15 -14.76 12.44
N LYS A 231 9.23 -14.74 11.64
CA LYS A 231 10.48 -15.46 11.93
C LYS A 231 11.31 -14.93 13.10
N ILE A 232 10.94 -13.81 13.71
CA ILE A 232 11.59 -13.34 14.95
C ILE A 232 11.58 -14.43 16.04
N GLU A 233 10.53 -15.26 16.10
CA GLU A 233 10.45 -16.35 17.09
C GLU A 233 11.56 -17.40 16.92
N GLU A 234 11.81 -17.83 15.69
CA GLU A 234 12.90 -18.78 15.39
C GLU A 234 14.25 -18.17 15.78
N HIS A 235 14.43 -16.88 15.54
CA HIS A 235 15.65 -16.16 15.89
C HIS A 235 15.85 -16.08 17.41
N VAL A 236 14.78 -15.75 18.15
CA VAL A 236 14.79 -15.74 19.63
C VAL A 236 15.09 -17.13 20.18
N LYS A 237 14.48 -18.20 19.65
CA LYS A 237 14.74 -19.59 20.08
C LYS A 237 16.20 -19.97 19.84
N ARG A 238 16.76 -19.63 18.67
CA ARG A 238 18.16 -19.90 18.34
C ARG A 238 19.12 -19.20 19.30
N ILE A 239 18.87 -17.93 19.62
CA ILE A 239 19.70 -17.16 20.56
C ILE A 239 19.64 -17.78 21.96
N LYS A 240 18.45 -18.17 22.45
CA LYS A 240 18.31 -18.83 23.76
C LYS A 240 19.09 -20.13 23.86
N LEU A 241 18.99 -21.00 22.84
CA LEU A 241 19.73 -22.26 22.80
C LEU A 241 21.25 -22.02 22.80
N LEU A 242 21.71 -21.02 22.05
CA LEU A 242 23.13 -20.67 22.01
C LEU A 242 23.61 -20.11 23.36
N SER A 243 22.84 -19.28 24.06
CA SER A 243 23.20 -18.79 25.38
C SER A 243 23.26 -19.90 26.45
N GLU A 244 22.31 -20.84 26.42
CA GLU A 244 22.27 -21.97 27.36
C GLU A 244 23.50 -22.89 27.15
N THR A 245 23.89 -23.18 25.90
CA THR A 245 25.11 -23.96 25.62
C THR A 245 26.42 -23.25 25.98
N VAL A 246 26.44 -21.92 26.08
CA VAL A 246 27.63 -21.15 26.50
C VAL A 246 27.76 -21.15 28.02
N GLU A 247 26.66 -21.11 28.76
CA GLU A 247 26.66 -21.28 30.22
C GLU A 247 27.09 -22.70 30.63
N GLU A 248 26.62 -23.75 29.95
CA GLU A 248 27.06 -25.13 30.22
C GLU A 248 28.54 -25.37 29.88
N LYS A 249 29.13 -24.56 28.99
CA LYS A 249 30.54 -24.64 28.59
C LYS A 249 31.50 -23.80 29.44
N LYS A 250 31.03 -23.01 30.40
CA LYS A 250 31.92 -22.44 31.44
C LYS A 250 32.23 -23.56 32.43
N PRO A 251 33.40 -24.22 32.35
CA PRO A 251 33.79 -25.14 33.39
C PRO A 251 34.02 -24.31 34.65
N SER A 252 33.84 -24.96 35.78
CA SER A 252 34.28 -24.61 37.11
C SER A 252 35.77 -24.19 37.20
N GLU A 253 36.17 -23.08 36.59
CA GLU A 253 37.49 -22.46 36.78
C GLU A 253 37.55 -21.55 38.01
N GLU A 254 36.44 -21.37 38.74
CA GLU A 254 36.43 -20.66 40.04
C GLU A 254 36.51 -21.61 41.27
N LEU A 255 36.81 -22.89 41.09
CA LEU A 255 36.97 -23.84 42.22
C LEU A 255 38.36 -24.44 42.39
N LEU A 256 39.37 -23.95 41.65
CA LEU A 256 40.77 -24.28 41.90
C LEU A 256 41.67 -23.05 41.69
N ILE A 257 41.85 -22.27 42.76
CA ILE A 257 43.12 -21.77 43.37
C ILE A 257 42.78 -20.68 44.39
#